data_AF-A0A1C2ACE9-F1
#
_entry.id   AF-A0A1C2ACE9-F1
#
_cell.length_a   1.000
_cell.length_b   1.000
_cell.length_c   1.000
_cell.angle_alpha   90.00
_cell.angle_beta   90.00
_cell.angle_gamma   90.00
#
_symmetry.space_group_name_H-M   'P 1'
#
loop_
_entity.id
_entity.type
_entity.pdbx_description
1 polymer ?
#
loop_
_entity_poly.entity_id
_entity_poly.type
_entity_poly.pdbx_seq_one_letter_code
_entity_poly.pdbx_strand_id
1 'polypeptide(L)' 'KVSGKFVKGDHVRILDKNNKEFARGLSSFTSDEISKIKGEHSNKISNLLGYVTKSEVIHKDDMVKI' A
#
# COMPACT_ATOMS: atom_id res chain seq x y z
N LYS A 1 -8.70 -0.35 -4.61
CA LYS A 1 -9.25 0.90 -4.02
C LYS A 1 -8.57 1.10 -2.66
N VAL A 2 -8.38 2.33 -2.19
CA VAL A 2 -7.93 2.58 -0.81
C VAL A 2 -9.14 3.06 -0.02
N SER A 3 -9.33 2.51 1.17
CA SER A 3 -10.46 2.85 2.05
C SER A 3 -9.94 3.05 3.46
N GLY A 4 -10.47 4.05 4.17
CA GLY A 4 -10.01 4.43 5.50
C GLY A 4 -8.78 5.32 5.49
N LYS A 5 -8.33 5.69 6.69
CA LYS A 5 -7.13 6.47 6.94
C LYS A 5 -6.16 5.61 7.74
N PHE A 6 -4.90 5.57 7.30
CA PHE A 6 -3.83 4.84 7.95
C PHE A 6 -2.49 5.45 7.54
N VAL A 7 -1.46 5.20 8.34
CA VAL A 7 -0.10 5.70 8.14
C VAL A 7 0.87 4.56 7.81
N LYS A 8 2.10 4.93 7.49
CA LYS A 8 3.18 3.96 7.30
C LYS A 8 3.39 3.13 8.57
N GLY A 9 3.51 1.83 8.41
CA GLY A 9 3.64 0.86 9.50
C GLY A 9 2.32 0.32 10.04
N ASP A 10 1.18 0.91 9.64
CA ASP A 10 -0.12 0.40 10.07
C ASP A 10 -0.42 -0.94 9.44
N HIS A 11 -1.09 -1.78 10.23
CA HIS A 11 -1.56 -3.08 9.80
C HIS A 11 -2.88 -2.94 9.01
N VAL A 12 -2.83 -3.25 7.71
CA VAL A 12 -3.93 -3.06 6.77
C VAL A 12 -4.47 -4.38 6.21
N ARG A 13 -5.73 -4.37 5.81
CA ARG A 13 -6.40 -5.51 5.15
C ARG A 13 -6.28 -5.39 3.63
N ILE A 14 -5.94 -6.49 2.98
CA ILE A 14 -5.95 -6.64 1.52
C ILE A 14 -7.20 -7.43 1.16
N LEU A 15 -8.10 -6.78 0.44
CA LEU A 15 -9.36 -7.38 -0.01
C LEU A 15 -9.27 -7.77 -1.49
N ASP A 16 -9.91 -8.88 -1.84
CA ASP A 16 -10.11 -9.29 -3.22
C ASP A 16 -11.23 -8.48 -3.91
N LYS A 17 -11.55 -8.84 -5.16
CA LYS A 17 -12.59 -8.18 -5.96
C LYS A 17 -14.02 -8.36 -5.39
N ASN A 18 -14.23 -9.37 -4.55
CA ASN A 18 -15.49 -9.68 -3.89
C ASN A 18 -15.56 -9.10 -2.46
N ASN A 19 -14.62 -8.22 -2.09
CA ASN A 19 -14.44 -7.69 -0.73
C ASN A 19 -14.15 -8.76 0.34
N LYS A 20 -13.71 -9.95 -0.05
CA LYS A 20 -13.24 -10.96 0.89
C LYS A 20 -11.81 -10.64 1.29
N GLU A 21 -11.50 -10.82 2.56
CA GLU A 21 -10.15 -10.66 3.06
C GLU A 21 -9.24 -11.75 2.48
N PHE A 22 -8.19 -11.33 1.79
CA PHE A 22 -7.22 -12.19 1.13
C PHE A 22 -5.91 -12.27 1.91
N ALA A 23 -5.49 -11.14 2.48
CA ALA A 23 -4.25 -11.03 3.23
C ALA A 23 -4.29 -9.82 4.17
N ARG A 24 -3.32 -9.79 5.06
CA ARG A 24 -2.99 -8.67 5.94
C ARG A 24 -1.53 -8.29 5.75
N GLY A 25 -1.19 -7.03 5.98
CA GLY A 25 0.21 -6.63 5.98
C GLY A 25 0.47 -5.22 6.47
N LEU A 26 1.74 -4.86 6.57
CA LEU A 26 2.17 -3.52 7.00
C LEU A 26 2.26 -2.58 5.81
N SER A 27 1.67 -1.39 5.94
CA SER A 27 1.72 -0.39 4.89
C SER A 27 3.07 0.32 4.83
N SER A 28 3.68 0.39 3.65
CA SER A 28 4.90 1.20 3.41
C SER A 28 4.62 2.71 3.32
N PHE A 29 3.36 3.09 3.13
CA PHE A 29 2.92 4.46 2.84
C PHE A 29 1.63 4.80 3.60
N THR A 30 1.32 6.08 3.68
CA THR A 30 0.00 6.53 4.17
C THR A 30 -1.11 6.26 3.15
N SER A 31 -2.36 6.24 3.60
CA SER A 31 -3.53 6.11 2.71
C SER A 31 -3.57 7.19 1.62
N ASP A 32 -3.05 8.38 1.92
CA ASP A 32 -3.09 9.54 1.02
C ASP A 32 -1.99 9.45 -0.03
N GLU A 33 -0.80 8.99 0.33
CA GLU A 33 0.29 8.70 -0.62
C GLU A 33 -0.10 7.57 -1.56
N ILE A 34 -0.66 6.46 -1.04
CA ILE A 34 -1.13 5.34 -1.88
C ILE A 34 -2.18 5.84 -2.88
N SER A 35 -3.07 6.73 -2.46
CA SER A 35 -4.08 7.30 -3.35
C SER A 35 -3.47 8.10 -4.51
N LYS A 36 -2.32 8.76 -4.31
CA LYS A 36 -1.59 9.49 -5.35
C LYS A 36 -0.83 8.58 -6.32
N ILE A 37 -0.26 7.47 -5.84
CA ILE A 37 0.60 6.58 -6.63
C ILE A 37 -0.13 5.35 -7.18
N LYS A 38 -1.41 5.17 -6.84
CA LYS A 38 -2.20 4.03 -7.27
C LYS A 38 -2.31 3.98 -8.80
N GLY A 39 -1.81 2.89 -9.38
CA GLY A 39 -1.83 2.66 -10.82
C GLY A 39 -0.56 3.14 -11.54
N GLU A 40 0.38 3.75 -10.81
CA GLU A 40 1.67 4.17 -11.36
C GLU A 40 2.74 3.09 -11.20
N HIS A 41 3.74 3.15 -12.06
CA HIS A 41 4.91 2.28 -11.96
C HIS A 41 5.82 2.71 -10.79
N SER A 42 6.46 1.74 -10.15
CA SER A 42 7.30 1.96 -8.95
C SER A 42 8.42 2.98 -9.17
N ASN A 43 8.99 3.03 -10.38
CA ASN A 43 10.01 4.01 -10.76
C ASN A 43 9.52 5.48 -10.75
N LYS A 44 8.21 5.72 -10.75
CA LYS A 44 7.62 7.07 -10.65
C LYS A 44 7.25 7.47 -9.23
N ILE A 45 7.15 6.53 -8.29
CA ILE A 45 6.66 6.79 -6.92
C ILE A 45 7.48 7.89 -6.25
N SER A 46 8.80 7.78 -6.26
CA SER A 46 9.69 8.78 -5.64
C SER A 46 9.51 10.18 -6.23
N ASN A 47 9.27 10.29 -7.55
CA ASN A 47 9.01 11.58 -8.21
C ASN A 47 7.64 12.16 -7.83
N LEU A 48 6.61 11.31 -7.74
CA LEU A 48 5.25 11.72 -7.36
C LEU A 48 5.15 12.13 -5.90
N LEU A 49 5.95 11.53 -5.03
CA LEU A 49 5.95 11.80 -3.59
C LEU A 49 7.00 12.83 -3.16
N GLY A 50 8.02 13.07 -3.98
CA GLY A 50 9.08 14.06 -3.72
C GLY A 50 10.17 13.60 -2.76
N TYR A 51 10.30 12.29 -2.51
CA TYR A 51 11.35 11.73 -1.66
C TYR A 51 11.73 10.31 -2.10
N VAL A 52 12.89 9.81 -1.64
CA VAL A 52 13.32 8.43 -1.92
C VAL A 52 12.47 7.46 -1.11
N THR A 53 11.77 6.57 -1.82
CA THR A 53 10.72 5.71 -1.25
C THR A 53 11.00 4.22 -1.50
N LYS A 54 10.20 3.36 -0.85
CA LYS A 54 10.12 1.93 -1.20
C LYS A 54 9.42 1.77 -2.56
N SER A 55 9.66 0.65 -3.24
CA SER A 55 8.97 0.32 -4.51
C SER A 55 7.61 -0.35 -4.31
N GLU A 56 7.35 -0.94 -3.13
CA GLU A 56 6.14 -1.71 -2.84
C GLU A 56 5.25 -1.06 -1.78
N VAL A 57 3.94 -1.11 -2.01
CA VAL A 57 2.94 -0.64 -1.04
C VAL A 57 2.90 -1.51 0.22
N ILE A 58 3.02 -2.82 0.05
CA ILE A 58 3.19 -3.81 1.12
C ILE A 58 4.27 -4.77 0.64
N HIS A 59 5.33 -4.94 1.42
CA HIS A 59 6.39 -5.88 1.07
C HIS A 59 5.91 -7.32 1.30
N LYS A 60 6.41 -8.28 0.51
CA LYS A 60 5.98 -9.69 0.60
C LYS A 60 6.24 -10.30 1.99
N ASP A 61 7.31 -9.89 2.66
CA ASP A 61 7.70 -10.40 3.98
C ASP A 61 6.89 -9.74 5.10
N ASP A 62 6.31 -8.56 4.81
CA ASP A 62 5.41 -7.82 5.71
C ASP A 62 3.94 -8.20 5.45
N MET A 63 3.67 -9.26 4.68
CA MET A 63 2.33 -9.71 4.28
C MET A 63 2.10 -11.18 4.67
N VAL A 64 0.93 -11.46 5.23
CA VAL A 64 0.46 -12.81 5.55
C VAL A 64 -0.89 -13.05 4.87
N LYS A 65 -1.01 -14.19 4.17
CA LYS A 65 -2.28 -14.63 3.58
C LYS A 65 -3.22 -15.20 4.65
N ILE A 66 -4.51 -14.98 4.47
CA ILE A 66 -5.58 -15.60 5.27
C ILE A 66 -5.93 -16.98 4.69
#